data_AF-A0A4Y9YVK4-F1
#
_entry.id   AF-A0A4Y9YVK4-F1
#
_cell.length_a   1.000
_cell.length_b   1.000
_cell.length_c   1.000
_cell.angle_alpha   90.00
_cell.angle_beta   90.00
_cell.angle_gamma   90.00
#
_symmetry.space_group_name_H-M   'P 1'
#
loop_
_entity.id
_entity.type
_entity.pdbx_description
1 polymer ?
#
loop_
_entity_poly.entity_id
_entity_poly.type
_entity_poly.pdbx_seq_one_letter_code
_entity_poly.pdbx_strand_id
1 'polypeptide(L)'
;MSHIIVYAQFPVNPLPDAIPADWEWRPCLKFPVDKLVELHFSSKPFKWIRFATGIVVGARGDLSSQQDMLKRIDYSETLPDTSIELYYHVAIEDRFHMFPLDPQLVNTSVSPRSATSSPLETFWDEVMQRDEEECVLTGYPSSTCDAAHILSHGKGDSYIEAFTRGRDKALYNQNDIVRDIDSVRNGLLLTSSFHAVLGLDFAVLVTPNFAMDTDDVEAGTHGQRYTAHCFDLKLAKRSGVTGRQIRTPQDMSQWPPTVLFDAAYASAVFRHFGIPSGTLNAWKDEFYLDEPTNTAQADELTNTAQADEQHGHEQEVEGTKHTKQHNSQRRQHFTRHKKGDARESPDLLMVPYMYVPKDVMTKYAEECRETAAQREHEALEAKVSAWRDDVCS
;
A
#
# COMPACT_ATOMS: atom_id res chain seq x y z
N MET A 1 19.52 19.48 12.90
CA MET A 1 19.47 18.07 12.46
C MET A 1 19.96 18.03 11.02
N SER A 2 20.97 17.22 10.74
CA SER A 2 21.47 17.02 9.38
C SER A 2 20.44 16.28 8.53
N HIS A 3 20.40 16.63 7.25
CA HIS A 3 19.50 16.01 6.29
C HIS A 3 20.10 16.02 4.89
N ILE A 4 19.69 15.07 4.08
CA ILE A 4 20.06 14.98 2.67
C ILE A 4 18.84 15.38 1.86
N ILE A 5 18.94 16.41 1.02
CA ILE A 5 17.91 16.73 0.03
C ILE A 5 18.35 16.19 -1.32
N VAL A 6 17.49 15.43 -1.97
CA VAL A 6 17.71 14.93 -3.32
C VAL A 6 16.83 15.71 -4.29
N TYR A 7 17.48 16.30 -5.30
CA TYR A 7 16.85 16.93 -6.44
C TYR A 7 16.83 15.94 -7.60
N ALA A 8 15.74 15.93 -8.36
CA ALA A 8 15.64 15.21 -9.63
C ALA A 8 15.11 16.15 -10.71
N GLN A 9 15.42 15.86 -11.97
CA GLN A 9 14.85 16.64 -13.07
C GLN A 9 13.48 16.09 -13.44
N PHE A 10 12.52 16.98 -13.61
CA PHE A 10 11.19 16.68 -14.12
C PHE A 10 10.85 17.62 -15.26
N PRO A 11 10.08 17.18 -16.27
CA PRO A 11 9.59 18.08 -17.30
C PRO A 11 8.61 19.09 -16.68
N VAL A 12 8.68 20.35 -17.11
CA VAL A 12 7.71 21.38 -16.73
C VAL A 12 6.32 21.02 -17.26
N ASN A 13 6.27 20.45 -18.47
CA ASN A 13 5.06 19.91 -19.11
C ASN A 13 5.38 18.49 -19.61
N PRO A 14 4.79 17.42 -19.06
CA PRO A 14 5.11 16.03 -19.40
C PRO A 14 4.55 15.57 -20.75
N LEU A 15 4.41 16.47 -21.73
CA LEU A 15 3.97 16.08 -23.06
C LEU A 15 4.98 15.10 -23.69
N PRO A 16 4.51 14.07 -24.42
CA PRO A 16 5.35 12.97 -24.93
C PRO A 16 6.51 13.42 -25.85
N ASP A 17 6.44 14.63 -26.41
CA ASP A 17 7.45 15.21 -27.30
C ASP A 17 8.24 16.38 -26.67
N ALA A 18 8.14 16.59 -25.35
CA ALA A 18 8.82 17.70 -24.70
C ALA A 18 10.35 17.62 -24.89
N ILE A 19 10.91 18.67 -25.49
CA ILE A 19 12.36 18.78 -25.70
C ILE A 19 13.05 18.85 -24.33
N PRO A 20 14.22 18.22 -24.13
CA PRO A 20 14.96 18.24 -22.86
C PRO A 20 15.28 19.64 -22.27
N ALA A 21 15.07 20.72 -23.03
CA ALA A 21 15.29 22.09 -22.60
C ALA A 21 14.31 22.56 -21.49
N ASP A 22 13.15 21.90 -21.34
CA ASP A 22 12.11 22.29 -20.37
C ASP A 22 12.13 21.45 -19.09
N TRP A 23 13.31 20.95 -18.70
CA TRP A 23 13.48 20.11 -17.52
C TRP A 23 14.05 20.92 -16.35
N GLU A 24 13.35 20.88 -15.22
CA GLU A 24 13.74 21.61 -14.01
C GLU A 24 14.21 20.68 -12.92
N TRP A 25 15.30 21.06 -12.24
CA TRP A 25 15.70 20.43 -10.99
C TRP A 25 14.73 20.81 -9.89
N ARG A 26 14.06 19.81 -9.32
CA ARG A 26 13.12 20.00 -8.21
C ARG A 26 13.47 19.09 -7.05
N PRO A 27 13.39 19.59 -5.80
CA PRO A 27 13.62 18.76 -4.64
C PRO A 27 12.47 17.76 -4.53
N CYS A 28 12.78 16.46 -4.49
CA CYS A 28 11.78 15.40 -4.46
C CYS A 28 11.78 14.62 -3.14
N LEU A 29 12.94 14.41 -2.53
CA LEU A 29 13.09 13.66 -1.28
C LEU A 29 13.98 14.42 -0.28
N LYS A 30 13.62 14.32 1.00
CA LYS A 30 14.39 14.83 2.14
C LYS A 30 14.55 13.74 3.19
N PHE A 31 15.79 13.34 3.43
CA PHE A 31 16.12 12.28 4.38
C PHE A 31 16.77 12.86 5.64
N PRO A 32 16.09 12.81 6.80
CA PRO A 32 16.73 13.07 8.08
C PRO A 32 17.80 11.99 8.36
N VAL A 33 19.04 12.40 8.63
CA VAL A 33 20.18 11.47 8.78
C VAL A 33 19.99 10.54 9.98
N ASP A 34 19.50 11.09 11.10
CA ASP A 34 19.14 10.33 12.31
C ASP A 34 18.14 9.21 12.03
N LYS A 35 17.08 9.52 11.28
CA LYS A 35 16.08 8.53 10.88
C LYS A 35 16.66 7.44 9.98
N LEU A 36 17.55 7.79 9.04
CA LEU A 36 18.22 6.78 8.20
C LEU A 36 19.11 5.84 9.01
N VAL A 37 19.85 6.38 9.98
CA VAL A 37 20.68 5.58 10.89
C VAL A 37 19.82 4.62 11.72
N GLU A 38 18.70 5.10 12.27
CA GLU A 38 17.80 4.25 13.08
C GLU A 38 17.10 3.17 12.26
N LEU A 39 16.72 3.44 11.01
CA LEU A 39 16.04 2.48 10.15
C LEU A 39 16.99 1.39 9.60
N HIS A 40 18.26 1.73 9.40
CA HIS A 40 19.33 0.81 8.97
C HIS A 40 18.93 -0.12 7.81
N PHE A 41 18.27 0.43 6.79
CA PHE A 41 17.77 -0.35 5.64
C PHE A 41 18.87 -0.94 4.75
N SER A 42 20.09 -0.43 4.84
CA SER A 42 21.25 -0.93 4.10
C SER A 42 22.54 -0.54 4.80
N SER A 43 23.56 -1.37 4.66
CA SER A 43 24.95 -1.05 5.03
C SER A 43 25.59 0.02 4.12
N LYS A 44 24.98 0.28 2.95
CA LYS A 44 25.39 1.28 1.96
C LYS A 44 24.25 2.31 1.75
N PRO A 45 24.10 3.28 2.67
CA PRO A 45 22.94 4.16 2.69
C PRO A 45 22.77 4.98 1.41
N PHE A 46 23.85 5.39 0.75
CA PHE A 46 23.76 6.11 -0.52
C PHE A 46 23.30 5.23 -1.70
N LYS A 47 23.60 3.93 -1.71
CA LYS A 47 22.99 3.00 -2.67
C LYS A 47 21.49 2.89 -2.43
N TRP A 48 21.06 2.82 -1.17
CA TRP A 48 19.64 2.82 -0.82
C TRP A 48 18.93 4.12 -1.22
N ILE A 49 19.53 5.29 -0.97
CA ILE A 49 18.99 6.59 -1.41
C ILE A 49 18.88 6.64 -2.94
N ARG A 50 19.88 6.11 -3.67
CA ARG A 50 19.85 6.02 -5.13
C ARG A 50 18.69 5.14 -5.63
N PHE A 51 18.49 3.99 -4.99
CA PHE A 51 17.36 3.10 -5.27
C PHE A 51 16.02 3.82 -5.01
N ALA A 52 15.84 4.32 -3.78
CA ALA A 52 14.63 4.99 -3.32
C ALA A 52 14.25 6.19 -4.20
N THR A 53 15.24 6.98 -4.64
CA THR A 53 15.02 8.08 -5.58
C THR A 53 14.58 7.57 -6.94
N GLY A 54 15.26 6.55 -7.49
CA GLY A 54 14.94 6.04 -8.83
C GLY A 54 13.55 5.44 -8.94
N ILE A 55 13.07 4.72 -7.91
CA ILE A 55 11.70 4.17 -7.91
C ILE A 55 10.63 5.25 -7.72
N VAL A 56 10.93 6.39 -7.08
CA VAL A 56 10.01 7.53 -6.98
C VAL A 56 9.97 8.30 -8.31
N VAL A 57 11.12 8.50 -8.92
CA VAL A 57 11.29 9.14 -10.24
C VAL A 57 10.79 8.25 -11.38
N GLY A 58 10.76 6.93 -11.18
CA GLY A 58 10.38 5.97 -12.21
C GLY A 58 11.48 5.71 -13.25
N ALA A 59 12.72 6.05 -12.95
CA ALA A 59 13.86 5.81 -13.83
C ALA A 59 15.15 5.56 -13.07
N ARG A 60 16.07 4.85 -13.73
CA ARG A 60 17.40 4.56 -13.21
C ARG A 60 18.30 5.79 -13.41
N GLY A 61 19.14 6.05 -12.44
CA GLY A 61 20.04 7.20 -12.45
C GLY A 61 21.15 7.06 -11.42
N ASP A 62 21.92 8.14 -11.24
CA ASP A 62 23.05 8.22 -10.32
C ASP A 62 22.95 9.46 -9.43
N LEU A 63 23.40 9.34 -8.18
CA LEU A 63 23.52 10.48 -7.28
C LEU A 63 24.81 11.26 -7.57
N SER A 64 24.67 12.56 -7.75
CA SER A 64 25.75 13.51 -8.00
C SER A 64 25.81 14.56 -6.90
N SER A 65 27.02 15.02 -6.61
CA SER A 65 27.25 16.20 -5.76
C SER A 65 27.11 17.53 -6.53
N GLN A 66 26.85 17.47 -7.84
CA GLN A 66 26.75 18.64 -8.72
C GLN A 66 25.50 18.56 -9.61
N GLN A 67 24.88 19.72 -9.82
CA GLN A 67 23.68 19.89 -10.62
C GLN A 67 23.95 19.73 -12.12
N ASP A 68 24.94 20.44 -12.64
CA ASP A 68 25.15 20.59 -14.10
C ASP A 68 26.01 19.47 -14.70
N MET A 69 26.66 18.67 -13.86
CA MET A 69 27.56 17.60 -14.28
C MET A 69 27.41 16.40 -13.36
N LEU A 70 27.44 15.19 -13.94
CA LEU A 70 27.47 13.96 -13.18
C LEU A 70 28.83 13.77 -12.49
N LYS A 71 28.93 14.27 -11.25
CA LYS A 71 30.02 13.97 -10.32
C LYS A 71 29.50 12.97 -9.29
N ARG A 72 29.51 11.70 -9.70
CA ARG A 72 29.01 10.56 -8.91
C ARG A 72 29.65 10.56 -7.51
N ILE A 73 28.83 10.41 -6.48
CA ILE A 73 29.30 10.26 -5.10
C ILE A 73 29.90 8.87 -4.89
N ASP A 74 30.78 8.72 -3.89
CA ASP A 74 31.21 7.38 -3.48
C ASP A 74 30.10 6.73 -2.63
N TYR A 75 29.46 5.71 -3.20
CA TYR A 75 28.38 4.98 -2.54
C TYR A 75 28.83 4.16 -1.31
N SER A 76 30.13 4.06 -1.06
CA SER A 76 30.70 3.46 0.15
C SER A 76 30.89 4.44 1.31
N GLU A 77 30.68 5.74 1.10
CA GLU A 77 30.78 6.75 2.16
C GLU A 77 29.70 6.57 3.23
N THR A 78 30.04 7.00 4.45
CA THR A 78 29.10 7.09 5.57
C THR A 78 28.18 8.29 5.40
N LEU A 79 27.03 8.28 6.11
CA LEU A 79 26.14 9.44 6.14
C LEU A 79 26.87 10.68 6.71
N PRO A 80 26.58 11.88 6.19
CA PRO A 80 27.26 13.11 6.59
C PRO A 80 26.71 13.67 7.90
N ASP A 81 27.59 14.32 8.68
CA ASP A 81 27.20 15.04 9.90
C ASP A 81 26.55 16.40 9.61
N THR A 82 26.69 16.90 8.37
CA THR A 82 26.11 18.15 7.89
C THR A 82 25.06 17.91 6.83
N SER A 83 24.13 18.85 6.66
CA SER A 83 23.18 18.77 5.54
C SER A 83 23.89 18.91 4.21
N ILE A 84 23.46 18.10 3.24
CA ILE A 84 23.97 18.13 1.86
C ILE A 84 22.82 18.08 0.86
N GLU A 85 23.10 18.54 -0.34
CA GLU A 85 22.22 18.43 -1.50
C GLU A 85 22.83 17.46 -2.51
N LEU A 86 22.00 16.57 -3.03
CA LEU A 86 22.37 15.61 -4.07
C LEU A 86 21.46 15.80 -5.27
N TYR A 87 21.98 15.49 -6.44
CA TYR A 87 21.29 15.61 -7.73
C TYR A 87 21.20 14.24 -8.38
N TYR A 88 19.99 13.75 -8.63
CA TYR A 88 19.73 12.48 -9.26
C TYR A 88 19.72 12.64 -10.78
N HIS A 89 20.81 12.21 -11.41
CA HIS A 89 20.98 12.29 -12.86
C HIS A 89 20.43 11.05 -13.53
N VAL A 90 19.40 11.24 -14.35
CA VAL A 90 18.86 10.22 -15.28
C VAL A 90 19.52 10.43 -16.64
N ALA A 91 19.98 9.35 -17.27
CA ALA A 91 20.52 9.38 -18.62
C ALA A 91 19.49 9.94 -19.60
N ILE A 92 19.92 10.69 -20.62
CA ILE A 92 18.98 11.43 -21.50
C ILE A 92 17.99 10.50 -22.18
N GLU A 93 18.48 9.34 -22.64
CA GLU A 93 17.69 8.26 -23.23
C GLU A 93 16.64 7.70 -22.25
N ASP A 94 16.95 7.64 -20.96
CA ASP A 94 16.07 7.12 -19.92
C ASP A 94 15.02 8.14 -19.46
N ARG A 95 15.21 9.44 -19.74
CA ARG A 95 14.27 10.51 -19.37
C ARG A 95 12.94 10.41 -20.08
N PHE A 96 12.96 9.99 -21.35
CA PHE A 96 11.74 9.77 -22.14
C PHE A 96 10.95 8.54 -21.67
N HIS A 97 11.55 7.69 -20.84
CA HIS A 97 10.94 6.51 -20.25
C HIS A 97 10.73 6.69 -18.74
N MET A 98 10.77 7.93 -18.24
CA MET A 98 10.42 8.20 -16.85
C MET A 98 8.93 7.98 -16.65
N PHE A 99 8.59 7.19 -15.63
CA PHE A 99 7.22 6.98 -15.21
C PHE A 99 7.13 7.11 -13.69
N PRO A 100 7.06 8.35 -13.18
CA PRO A 100 7.15 8.64 -11.75
C PRO A 100 6.07 7.95 -10.91
N LEU A 101 6.16 8.08 -9.59
CA LEU A 101 5.12 7.60 -8.69
C LEU A 101 3.82 8.40 -8.88
N ASP A 102 2.67 7.74 -8.97
CA ASP A 102 1.36 8.40 -8.90
C ASP A 102 1.23 9.10 -7.53
N PRO A 103 1.09 10.44 -7.47
CA PRO A 103 0.94 11.16 -6.21
C PRO A 103 -0.29 10.73 -5.41
N GLN A 104 -1.32 10.17 -6.06
CA GLN A 104 -2.51 9.66 -5.38
C GLN A 104 -2.29 8.27 -4.78
N LEU A 105 -1.28 7.51 -5.21
CA LEU A 105 -1.02 6.17 -4.66
C LEU A 105 -0.77 6.23 -3.15
N VAL A 106 -0.09 7.29 -2.70
CA VAL A 106 0.27 7.56 -1.30
C VAL A 106 -0.96 7.79 -0.40
N ASN A 107 -2.08 8.22 -0.98
CA ASN A 107 -3.29 8.60 -0.26
C ASN A 107 -4.40 7.54 -0.31
N THR A 108 -4.18 6.44 -1.03
CA THR A 108 -5.19 5.39 -1.14
C THR A 108 -5.22 4.63 0.18
N SER A 109 -6.15 5.01 1.07
CA SER A 109 -6.45 4.20 2.24
C SER A 109 -6.92 2.83 1.75
N VAL A 110 -6.27 1.78 2.22
CA VAL A 110 -6.75 0.41 2.05
C VAL A 110 -8.19 0.38 2.57
N SER A 111 -9.16 0.27 1.67
CA SER A 111 -10.55 0.09 2.10
C SER A 111 -10.65 -1.30 2.71
N PRO A 112 -10.93 -1.43 4.01
CA PRO A 112 -11.13 -2.74 4.61
C PRO A 112 -12.35 -3.38 3.94
N ARG A 113 -12.14 -4.55 3.33
CA ARG A 113 -13.14 -5.53 2.87
C ARG A 113 -14.56 -4.93 2.72
N SER A 114 -14.82 -4.26 1.60
CA SER A 114 -16.20 -3.96 1.23
C SER A 114 -16.79 -5.17 0.50
N ALA A 115 -18.00 -5.53 0.89
CA ALA A 115 -18.61 -6.84 0.77
C ALA A 115 -18.89 -7.34 -0.67
N THR A 116 -18.75 -8.67 -0.84
CA THR A 116 -19.60 -9.56 -1.66
C THR A 116 -19.74 -9.27 -3.16
N SER A 117 -18.66 -8.97 -3.88
CA SER A 117 -18.62 -9.24 -5.33
C SER A 117 -17.92 -10.57 -5.57
N SER A 118 -18.51 -11.43 -6.41
CA SER A 118 -17.98 -12.75 -6.75
C SER A 118 -16.50 -12.78 -7.22
N PRO A 119 -15.97 -11.76 -7.93
CA PRO A 119 -14.54 -11.72 -8.30
C PRO A 119 -13.57 -11.60 -7.10
N LEU A 120 -14.03 -11.02 -5.99
CA LEU A 120 -13.17 -10.78 -4.82
C LEU A 120 -12.92 -12.08 -4.04
N GLU A 121 -13.84 -13.05 -4.12
CA GLU A 121 -13.67 -14.37 -3.51
C GLU A 121 -12.60 -15.17 -4.26
N THR A 122 -12.59 -15.14 -5.60
CA THR A 122 -11.59 -15.85 -6.41
C THR A 122 -10.18 -15.31 -6.19
N PHE A 123 -10.01 -13.98 -6.11
CA PHE A 123 -8.69 -13.39 -5.83
C PHE A 123 -8.12 -13.87 -4.48
N TRP A 124 -8.95 -13.89 -3.43
CA TRP A 124 -8.49 -14.31 -2.11
C TRP A 124 -8.07 -15.79 -2.09
N ASP A 125 -8.89 -16.67 -2.66
CA ASP A 125 -8.60 -18.11 -2.74
C ASP A 125 -7.31 -18.39 -3.52
N GLU A 126 -7.11 -17.72 -4.66
CA GLU A 126 -5.94 -17.92 -5.51
C GLU A 126 -4.65 -17.40 -4.85
N VAL A 127 -4.69 -16.21 -4.21
CA VAL A 127 -3.55 -15.68 -3.44
C VAL A 127 -3.24 -16.57 -2.25
N MET A 128 -4.26 -17.01 -1.52
CA MET A 128 -4.09 -17.92 -0.39
C MET A 128 -3.45 -19.24 -0.82
N GLN A 129 -3.92 -19.82 -1.92
CA GLN A 129 -3.40 -21.07 -2.46
C GLN A 129 -1.93 -20.93 -2.90
N ARG A 130 -1.61 -19.86 -3.65
CA ARG A 130 -0.22 -19.57 -4.07
C ARG A 130 0.70 -19.41 -2.87
N ASP A 131 0.21 -18.74 -1.82
CA ASP A 131 0.96 -18.49 -0.60
C ASP A 131 0.82 -19.63 0.42
N GLU A 132 0.41 -20.84 0.01
CA GLU A 132 0.38 -22.05 0.86
C GLU A 132 -0.39 -21.85 2.18
N GLU A 133 -1.46 -21.06 2.16
CA GLU A 133 -2.34 -20.77 3.30
C GLU A 133 -1.64 -20.13 4.52
N GLU A 134 -0.45 -19.55 4.33
CA GLU A 134 0.29 -18.87 5.40
C GLU A 134 0.71 -17.45 5.00
N CYS A 135 0.74 -16.53 5.96
CA CYS A 135 1.25 -15.18 5.73
C CYS A 135 2.69 -15.24 5.23
N VAL A 136 2.98 -14.59 4.09
CA VAL A 136 4.32 -14.58 3.50
C VAL A 136 5.36 -13.90 4.40
N LEU A 137 4.94 -13.03 5.31
CA LEU A 137 5.82 -12.30 6.23
C LEU A 137 6.01 -13.01 7.58
N THR A 138 4.93 -13.53 8.17
CA THR A 138 4.93 -14.01 9.56
C THR A 138 4.82 -15.52 9.70
N GLY A 139 4.36 -16.24 8.67
CA GLY A 139 4.03 -17.68 8.75
C GLY A 139 2.80 -17.98 9.61
N TYR A 140 1.94 -16.97 9.85
CA TYR A 140 0.66 -17.16 10.51
C TYR A 140 -0.38 -17.75 9.55
N PRO A 141 -1.33 -18.54 10.06
CA PRO A 141 -2.34 -19.19 9.20
C PRO A 141 -3.26 -18.17 8.52
N SER A 142 -3.76 -18.54 7.34
CA SER A 142 -4.67 -17.75 6.48
C SER A 142 -5.90 -17.20 7.21
N SER A 143 -6.39 -17.89 8.24
CA SER A 143 -7.49 -17.42 9.12
C SER A 143 -7.24 -16.07 9.80
N THR A 144 -5.99 -15.62 9.85
CA THR A 144 -5.58 -14.31 10.42
C THR A 144 -5.09 -13.32 9.36
N CYS A 145 -5.23 -13.68 8.08
CA CYS A 145 -4.67 -12.98 6.95
C CYS A 145 -5.74 -12.45 6.00
N ASP A 146 -5.36 -11.41 5.27
CA ASP A 146 -6.06 -10.88 4.13
C ASP A 146 -5.21 -11.07 2.88
N ALA A 147 -5.85 -11.28 1.73
CA ALA A 147 -5.20 -11.13 0.44
C ALA A 147 -5.08 -9.61 0.17
N ALA A 148 -3.89 -9.08 0.37
CA ALA A 148 -3.58 -7.68 0.23
C ALA A 148 -3.15 -7.37 -1.20
N HIS A 149 -3.90 -6.50 -1.89
CA HIS A 149 -3.43 -5.96 -3.15
C HIS A 149 -2.22 -5.03 -2.92
N ILE A 150 -1.18 -5.16 -3.74
CA ILE A 150 0.03 -4.32 -3.70
C ILE A 150 -0.30 -2.92 -4.26
N LEU A 151 -0.95 -2.88 -5.42
CA LEU A 151 -1.65 -1.69 -5.91
C LEU A 151 -3.12 -1.79 -5.55
N SER A 152 -3.67 -0.75 -4.92
CA SER A 152 -5.04 -0.77 -4.40
C SER A 152 -6.08 -1.16 -5.45
N HIS A 153 -6.96 -2.10 -5.09
CA HIS A 153 -8.09 -2.54 -5.91
C HIS A 153 -8.91 -1.37 -6.50
N GLY A 154 -9.09 -0.28 -5.74
CA GLY A 154 -9.86 0.88 -6.20
C GLY A 154 -9.27 1.65 -7.40
N LYS A 155 -8.06 1.30 -7.84
CA LYS A 155 -7.43 1.90 -9.03
C LYS A 155 -7.90 1.27 -10.34
N GLY A 156 -8.36 0.02 -10.32
CA GLY A 156 -8.87 -0.69 -11.48
C GLY A 156 -7.82 -1.16 -12.50
N ASP A 157 -8.30 -1.92 -13.49
CA ASP A 157 -7.51 -2.63 -14.50
C ASP A 157 -6.70 -1.69 -15.40
N SER A 158 -7.34 -0.65 -15.95
CA SER A 158 -6.67 0.33 -16.82
C SER A 158 -5.47 0.97 -16.12
N TYR A 159 -5.59 1.27 -14.83
CA TYR A 159 -4.49 1.86 -14.06
C TYR A 159 -3.33 0.88 -13.86
N ILE A 160 -3.57 -0.36 -13.40
CA ILE A 160 -2.47 -1.31 -13.15
C ILE A 160 -1.77 -1.68 -14.46
N GLU A 161 -2.50 -1.78 -15.56
CA GLU A 161 -1.91 -2.02 -16.88
C GLU A 161 -1.03 -0.84 -17.30
N ALA A 162 -1.57 0.39 -17.27
CA ALA A 162 -0.83 1.60 -17.62
C ALA A 162 0.42 1.76 -16.75
N PHE A 163 0.29 1.52 -15.44
CA PHE A 163 1.37 1.65 -14.48
C PHE A 163 2.49 0.64 -14.72
N THR A 164 2.15 -0.64 -14.84
CA THR A 164 3.14 -1.70 -15.04
C THR A 164 3.82 -1.57 -16.40
N ARG A 165 3.06 -1.19 -17.44
CA ARG A 165 3.59 -0.93 -18.78
C ARG A 165 4.50 0.30 -18.82
N GLY A 166 4.12 1.40 -18.17
CA GLY A 166 4.91 2.62 -18.14
C GLY A 166 6.27 2.46 -17.44
N ARG A 167 6.34 1.57 -16.43
CA ARG A 167 7.58 1.23 -15.73
C ARG A 167 8.38 0.09 -16.35
N ASP A 168 7.77 -0.69 -17.24
CA ASP A 168 8.49 -1.72 -17.97
C ASP A 168 9.40 -1.08 -19.04
N LYS A 169 10.67 -0.89 -18.67
CA LYS A 169 11.70 -0.37 -19.59
C LYS A 169 12.06 -1.37 -20.68
N ALA A 170 11.78 -2.66 -20.48
CA ALA A 170 12.14 -3.70 -21.43
C ALA A 170 10.89 -4.10 -22.19
N LEU A 171 10.67 -3.49 -23.36
CA LEU A 171 9.61 -3.85 -24.34
C LEU A 171 9.52 -5.37 -24.68
N TYR A 172 10.44 -6.18 -24.16
CA TYR A 172 10.55 -7.62 -24.35
C TYR A 172 10.09 -8.46 -23.15
N ASN A 173 9.93 -7.91 -21.94
CA ASN A 173 9.46 -8.70 -20.78
C ASN A 173 7.98 -8.46 -20.48
N GLN A 174 7.13 -8.77 -21.47
CA GLN A 174 5.66 -8.68 -21.35
C GLN A 174 5.09 -9.45 -20.16
N ASN A 175 5.87 -10.38 -19.59
CA ASN A 175 5.50 -11.08 -18.37
C ASN A 175 5.38 -10.13 -17.18
N ASP A 176 6.02 -8.96 -17.13
CA ASP A 176 5.91 -8.06 -15.98
C ASP A 176 4.65 -7.16 -16.01
N ILE A 177 3.93 -7.15 -17.14
CA ILE A 177 2.68 -6.38 -17.30
C ILE A 177 1.54 -7.13 -16.60
N VAL A 178 0.85 -6.43 -15.70
CA VAL A 178 -0.34 -6.94 -15.00
C VAL A 178 -1.54 -6.16 -15.49
N ARG A 179 -2.51 -6.85 -16.10
CA ARG A 179 -3.67 -6.22 -16.76
C ARG A 179 -4.94 -6.17 -15.92
N ASP A 180 -4.99 -6.99 -14.88
CA ASP A 180 -6.17 -7.20 -14.04
C ASP A 180 -5.78 -6.80 -12.61
N ILE A 181 -6.56 -5.91 -12.01
CA ILE A 181 -6.33 -5.43 -10.65
C ILE A 181 -6.49 -6.55 -9.63
N ASP A 182 -7.36 -7.53 -9.90
CA ASP A 182 -7.60 -8.75 -9.13
C ASP A 182 -6.72 -9.91 -9.59
N SER A 183 -5.67 -9.65 -10.39
CA SER A 183 -4.66 -10.66 -10.67
C SER A 183 -3.99 -11.12 -9.37
N VAL A 184 -3.81 -12.43 -9.20
CA VAL A 184 -2.97 -13.05 -8.13
C VAL A 184 -1.61 -12.37 -8.03
N ARG A 185 -1.06 -11.93 -9.16
CA ARG A 185 0.22 -11.24 -9.28
C ARG A 185 0.23 -9.84 -8.66
N ASN A 186 -0.93 -9.27 -8.36
CA ASN A 186 -1.07 -8.04 -7.57
C ASN A 186 -1.34 -8.33 -6.09
N GLY A 187 -1.37 -9.58 -5.64
CA GLY A 187 -1.72 -9.95 -4.26
C GLY A 187 -0.57 -10.50 -3.43
N LEU A 188 -0.64 -10.30 -2.11
CA LEU A 188 0.15 -10.98 -1.08
C LEU A 188 -0.74 -11.41 0.09
N LEU A 189 -0.55 -12.60 0.64
CA LEU A 189 -1.22 -13.01 1.87
C LEU A 189 -0.52 -12.41 3.09
N LEU A 190 -1.14 -11.42 3.72
CA LEU A 190 -0.59 -10.67 4.85
C LEU A 190 -1.55 -10.69 6.03
N THR A 191 -1.03 -10.67 7.27
CA THR A 191 -1.87 -10.40 8.44
C THR A 191 -2.54 -9.04 8.30
N SER A 192 -3.77 -8.87 8.78
CA SER A 192 -4.54 -7.62 8.62
C SER A 192 -3.79 -6.36 9.06
N SER A 193 -2.93 -6.46 10.08
CA SER A 193 -2.11 -5.32 10.53
C SER A 193 -1.08 -4.87 9.50
N PHE A 194 -0.46 -5.79 8.75
CA PHE A 194 0.53 -5.46 7.71
C PHE A 194 -0.14 -5.12 6.38
N HIS A 195 -1.30 -5.72 6.09
CA HIS A 195 -2.14 -5.31 4.97
C HIS A 195 -2.49 -3.81 5.09
N ALA A 196 -2.97 -3.36 6.26
CA ALA A 196 -3.38 -1.98 6.49
C ALA A 196 -2.27 -0.92 6.30
N VAL A 197 -0.99 -1.33 6.35
CA VAL A 197 0.17 -0.42 6.24
C VAL A 197 1.07 -0.72 5.04
N LEU A 198 0.67 -1.65 4.15
CA LEU A 198 1.41 -1.95 2.92
C LEU A 198 1.45 -0.71 2.01
N GLY A 199 2.65 -0.33 1.58
CA GLY A 199 2.89 0.88 0.79
C GLY A 199 2.78 2.19 1.58
N LEU A 200 2.55 2.12 2.89
CA LEU A 200 2.50 3.26 3.80
C LEU A 200 3.72 3.22 4.75
N ASP A 201 3.64 2.39 5.79
CA ASP A 201 4.70 2.24 6.80
C ASP A 201 5.46 0.91 6.64
N PHE A 202 5.00 0.03 5.74
CA PHE A 202 5.60 -1.27 5.43
C PHE A 202 5.72 -1.43 3.91
N ALA A 203 6.86 -1.92 3.43
CA ALA A 203 7.01 -2.35 2.05
C ALA A 203 8.07 -3.47 1.95
N VAL A 204 8.15 -4.09 0.79
CA VAL A 204 9.11 -5.18 0.50
C VAL A 204 10.15 -4.67 -0.48
N LEU A 205 11.42 -4.70 -0.08
CA LEU A 205 12.55 -4.39 -0.93
C LEU A 205 12.99 -5.63 -1.70
N VAL A 206 13.09 -5.53 -3.03
CA VAL A 206 13.67 -6.59 -3.87
C VAL A 206 15.14 -6.29 -4.14
N THR A 207 16.03 -7.25 -3.88
CA THR A 207 17.45 -7.19 -4.23
C THR A 207 17.89 -8.48 -4.95
N PRO A 208 18.91 -8.45 -5.84
CA PRO A 208 19.58 -7.25 -6.32
C PRO A 208 18.61 -6.40 -7.15
N ASN A 209 18.82 -5.09 -7.15
CA ASN A 209 18.13 -4.15 -8.02
C ASN A 209 19.17 -3.27 -8.73
N PHE A 210 18.74 -2.21 -9.44
CA PHE A 210 19.66 -1.40 -10.24
C PHE A 210 20.70 -0.62 -9.43
N ALA A 211 20.53 -0.51 -8.11
CA ALA A 211 21.37 0.29 -7.24
C ALA A 211 22.01 -0.49 -6.09
N MET A 212 21.37 -1.58 -5.63
CA MET A 212 21.80 -2.39 -4.49
C MET A 212 21.95 -3.86 -4.85
N ASP A 213 22.98 -4.47 -4.27
CA ASP A 213 23.18 -5.91 -4.19
C ASP A 213 22.49 -6.44 -2.92
N THR A 214 22.21 -7.75 -2.87
CA THR A 214 21.60 -8.39 -1.69
C THR A 214 22.49 -8.29 -0.44
N ASP A 215 23.81 -8.32 -0.64
CA ASP A 215 24.82 -8.14 0.41
C ASP A 215 24.78 -6.74 1.06
N ASP A 216 24.26 -5.73 0.35
CA ASP A 216 24.08 -4.39 0.91
C ASP A 216 22.94 -4.35 1.96
N VAL A 217 22.08 -5.35 2.01
CA VAL A 217 20.94 -5.46 2.95
C VAL A 217 21.21 -6.48 4.05
N GLU A 218 21.69 -7.68 3.69
CA GLU A 218 22.13 -8.70 4.65
C GLU A 218 23.48 -9.28 4.21
N ALA A 219 24.51 -9.03 5.02
CA ALA A 219 25.87 -9.42 4.70
C ALA A 219 26.01 -10.95 4.51
N GLY A 220 26.75 -11.36 3.48
CA GLY A 220 26.97 -12.74 3.09
C GLY A 220 25.82 -13.38 2.30
N THR A 221 24.78 -12.62 1.94
CA THR A 221 23.67 -13.14 1.15
C THR A 221 23.82 -12.84 -0.34
N HIS A 222 23.37 -13.76 -1.18
CA HIS A 222 23.48 -13.70 -2.63
C HIS A 222 22.16 -14.12 -3.29
N GLY A 223 21.96 -13.69 -4.54
CA GLY A 223 20.75 -14.02 -5.30
C GLY A 223 19.57 -13.11 -4.97
N GLN A 224 18.42 -13.42 -5.58
CA GLN A 224 17.21 -12.61 -5.40
C GLN A 224 16.63 -12.78 -4.00
N ARG A 225 16.23 -11.67 -3.38
CA ARG A 225 15.65 -11.63 -2.04
C ARG A 225 14.56 -10.57 -1.97
N TYR A 226 13.52 -10.89 -1.21
CA TYR A 226 12.40 -10.01 -0.90
C TYR A 226 12.44 -9.70 0.59
N THR A 227 12.82 -8.48 0.96
CA THR A 227 13.10 -8.09 2.35
C THR A 227 12.04 -7.13 2.88
N ALA A 228 11.43 -7.46 4.00
CA ALA A 228 10.47 -6.62 4.72
C ALA A 228 11.14 -5.38 5.31
N HIS A 229 10.65 -4.19 5.00
CA HIS A 229 11.12 -2.92 5.56
C HIS A 229 9.96 -2.18 6.24
N CYS A 230 10.18 -1.73 7.47
CA CYS A 230 9.23 -0.88 8.20
C CYS A 230 9.78 0.54 8.30
N PHE A 231 9.05 1.52 7.79
CA PHE A 231 9.43 2.94 7.74
C PHE A 231 9.00 3.73 8.98
N ASP A 232 8.02 3.22 9.74
CA ASP A 232 7.70 3.71 11.08
C ASP A 232 8.54 2.96 12.12
N LEU A 233 9.31 3.71 12.91
CA LEU A 233 10.24 3.16 13.91
C LEU A 233 9.52 2.43 15.04
N LYS A 234 8.28 2.81 15.38
CA LYS A 234 7.51 2.13 16.43
C LYS A 234 7.02 0.77 15.93
N LEU A 235 6.51 0.72 14.71
CA LEU A 235 6.13 -0.52 14.03
C LEU A 235 7.34 -1.44 13.87
N ALA A 236 8.48 -0.91 13.41
CA ALA A 236 9.71 -1.67 13.25
C ALA A 236 10.15 -2.32 14.58
N LYS A 237 10.21 -1.53 15.66
CA LYS A 237 10.61 -2.00 17.00
C LYS A 237 9.62 -3.01 17.60
N ARG A 238 8.31 -2.81 17.39
CA ARG A 238 7.27 -3.71 17.93
C ARG A 238 7.18 -5.04 17.20
N SER A 239 7.30 -5.02 15.88
CA SER A 239 7.05 -6.20 15.05
C SER A 239 8.29 -7.07 14.89
N GLY A 240 9.50 -6.48 14.92
CA GLY A 240 10.74 -7.20 14.67
C GLY A 240 10.82 -7.80 13.26
N VAL A 241 10.01 -7.32 12.31
CA VAL A 241 9.99 -7.89 10.95
C VAL A 241 10.94 -7.19 9.98
N THR A 242 11.39 -5.98 10.29
CA THR A 242 12.29 -5.24 9.39
C THR A 242 13.60 -6.01 9.18
N GLY A 243 14.06 -6.12 7.93
CA GLY A 243 15.22 -6.92 7.53
C GLY A 243 14.92 -8.41 7.30
N ARG A 244 13.73 -8.92 7.66
CA ARG A 244 13.39 -10.33 7.42
C ARG A 244 13.08 -10.58 5.95
N GLN A 245 13.55 -11.72 5.44
CA GLN A 245 13.11 -12.23 4.15
C GLN A 245 11.64 -12.67 4.24
N ILE A 246 10.81 -12.25 3.29
CA ILE A 246 9.47 -12.83 3.13
C ILE A 246 9.58 -14.17 2.40
N ARG A 247 8.67 -15.09 2.71
CA ARG A 247 8.54 -16.35 2.00
C ARG A 247 8.08 -16.07 0.57
N THR A 248 8.63 -16.83 -0.36
CA THR A 248 8.24 -16.84 -1.77
C THR A 248 7.80 -18.26 -2.14
N PRO A 249 6.81 -18.42 -3.04
CA PRO A 249 6.43 -19.73 -3.55
C PRO A 249 7.57 -20.36 -4.35
N GLN A 250 7.49 -21.68 -4.55
CA GLN A 250 8.41 -22.39 -5.43
C GLN A 250 8.19 -22.01 -6.91
N ASP A 251 6.94 -21.84 -7.32
CA ASP A 251 6.58 -21.33 -8.65
C ASP A 251 6.41 -19.81 -8.61
N MET A 252 7.32 -19.12 -9.30
CA MET A 252 7.33 -17.66 -9.38
C MET A 252 6.47 -17.12 -10.53
N SER A 253 5.79 -17.97 -11.32
CA SER A 253 4.99 -17.54 -12.47
C SER A 253 3.83 -16.61 -12.09
N GLN A 254 3.23 -16.83 -10.91
CA GLN A 254 2.15 -16.02 -10.33
C GLN A 254 2.65 -15.10 -9.20
N TRP A 255 3.96 -15.00 -9.00
CA TRP A 255 4.52 -14.08 -8.02
C TRP A 255 4.42 -12.63 -8.53
N PRO A 256 4.23 -11.64 -7.64
CA PRO A 256 4.21 -10.26 -8.07
C PRO A 256 5.50 -9.84 -8.77
N PRO A 257 5.41 -9.17 -9.93
CA PRO A 257 6.60 -8.65 -10.60
C PRO A 257 7.22 -7.51 -9.78
N THR A 258 8.54 -7.34 -9.93
CA THR A 258 9.32 -6.33 -9.18
C THR A 258 8.73 -4.93 -9.26
N VAL A 259 8.13 -4.57 -10.40
CA VAL A 259 7.51 -3.26 -10.62
C VAL A 259 6.41 -2.91 -9.60
N LEU A 260 5.66 -3.91 -9.12
CA LEU A 260 4.63 -3.69 -8.09
C LEU A 260 5.25 -3.47 -6.72
N PHE A 261 6.30 -4.24 -6.38
CA PHE A 261 7.06 -4.00 -5.15
C PHE A 261 7.72 -2.62 -5.15
N ASP A 262 8.31 -2.21 -6.26
CA ASP A 262 8.89 -0.87 -6.43
C ASP A 262 7.83 0.23 -6.28
N ALA A 263 6.59 0.00 -6.72
CA ALA A 263 5.48 0.94 -6.55
C ALA A 263 5.10 1.13 -5.07
N ALA A 264 4.86 0.03 -4.36
CA ALA A 264 4.55 0.08 -2.92
C ALA A 264 5.71 0.66 -2.12
N TYR A 265 6.95 0.29 -2.45
CA TYR A 265 8.14 0.83 -1.80
C TYR A 265 8.32 2.33 -2.07
N ALA A 266 8.07 2.78 -3.31
CA ALA A 266 8.11 4.20 -3.67
C ALA A 266 7.05 4.99 -2.91
N SER A 267 5.84 4.44 -2.77
CA SER A 267 4.77 5.04 -1.95
C SER A 267 5.20 5.22 -0.49
N ALA A 268 5.78 4.19 0.13
CA ALA A 268 6.28 4.27 1.51
C ALA A 268 7.45 5.27 1.65
N VAL A 269 8.39 5.28 0.69
CA VAL A 269 9.49 6.26 0.65
C VAL A 269 8.93 7.68 0.56
N PHE A 270 8.01 7.93 -0.37
CA PHE A 270 7.46 9.27 -0.58
C PHE A 270 6.62 9.73 0.61
N ARG A 271 5.88 8.84 1.26
CA ARG A 271 5.17 9.16 2.51
C ARG A 271 6.12 9.61 3.62
N HIS A 272 7.27 8.94 3.79
CA HIS A 272 8.17 9.18 4.92
C HIS A 272 9.24 10.25 4.64
N PHE A 273 9.57 10.50 3.37
CA PHE A 273 10.69 11.34 2.94
C PHE A 273 10.33 12.28 1.78
N GLY A 274 9.14 12.19 1.21
CA GLY A 274 8.70 13.03 0.10
C GLY A 274 8.58 14.50 0.49
N ILE A 275 8.92 15.36 -0.46
CA ILE A 275 8.69 16.80 -0.37
C ILE A 275 7.43 17.11 -1.19
N PRO A 276 6.33 17.56 -0.57
CA PRO A 276 5.13 17.95 -1.30
C PRO A 276 5.43 19.19 -2.15
N SER A 277 5.79 18.97 -3.43
CA SER A 277 6.13 20.04 -4.37
C SER A 277 5.12 20.19 -5.51
N GLY A 278 4.09 19.34 -5.54
CA GLY A 278 3.14 19.26 -6.65
C GLY A 278 3.76 18.74 -7.96
N THR A 279 5.07 18.49 -8.00
CA THR A 279 5.81 18.09 -9.21
C THR A 279 5.26 16.81 -9.85
N LEU A 280 4.85 15.84 -9.03
CA LEU A 280 4.27 14.59 -9.52
C LEU A 280 2.84 14.77 -10.06
N ASN A 281 2.15 15.88 -9.75
CA ASN A 281 0.77 16.10 -10.22
C ASN A 281 0.68 16.29 -11.74
N ALA A 282 1.75 16.75 -12.38
CA ALA A 282 1.78 16.91 -13.83
C ALA A 282 1.61 15.57 -14.56
N TRP A 283 1.94 14.46 -13.90
CA TRP A 283 1.90 13.11 -14.46
C TRP A 283 0.55 12.41 -14.28
N LYS A 284 -0.45 13.04 -13.65
CA LYS A 284 -1.74 12.39 -13.37
C LYS A 284 -2.39 11.84 -14.63
N ASP A 285 -2.37 12.60 -15.71
CA ASP A 285 -3.07 12.23 -16.96
C ASP A 285 -2.50 10.96 -17.61
N GLU A 286 -1.23 10.62 -17.33
CA GLU A 286 -0.60 9.38 -17.83
C GLU A 286 -1.12 8.11 -17.14
N PHE A 287 -1.67 8.22 -15.93
CA PHE A 287 -2.17 7.07 -15.18
C PHE A 287 -3.66 6.80 -15.43
N TYR A 288 -4.42 7.81 -15.89
CA TYR A 288 -5.89 7.77 -15.99
C TYR A 288 -6.33 8.14 -17.42
N LEU A 289 -5.98 7.30 -18.38
CA LEU A 289 -6.27 7.53 -19.81
C LEU A 289 -7.77 7.55 -20.16
N ASP A 290 -8.59 6.84 -19.36
CA ASP A 290 -10.01 6.59 -19.65
C ASP A 290 -10.97 7.47 -18.87
N GLU A 291 -10.48 8.27 -17.90
CA GLU A 291 -11.35 9.26 -17.25
C GLU A 291 -11.45 10.49 -18.13
N PRO A 292 -12.64 10.82 -18.69
CA PRO A 292 -12.79 12.04 -19.47
C PRO A 292 -12.39 13.22 -18.58
N THR A 293 -11.33 13.91 -18.99
CA THR A 293 -10.65 15.00 -18.28
C THR A 293 -11.50 16.27 -18.13
N ASN A 294 -12.83 16.15 -18.17
CA ASN A 294 -13.78 17.17 -17.77
C ASN A 294 -13.74 17.34 -16.25
N THR A 295 -12.61 17.82 -15.75
CA THR A 295 -12.38 18.32 -14.39
C THR A 295 -13.38 19.40 -14.00
N ALA A 296 -14.05 20.06 -14.97
CA ALA A 296 -15.15 20.97 -14.70
C ALA A 296 -16.52 20.28 -14.48
N GLN A 297 -16.76 19.08 -15.01
CA GLN A 297 -18.05 18.38 -14.86
C GLN A 297 -18.03 17.34 -13.75
N ALA A 298 -16.89 16.73 -13.42
CA ALA A 298 -16.80 15.77 -12.32
C ALA A 298 -16.98 16.46 -10.95
N ASP A 299 -16.42 17.66 -10.78
CA ASP A 299 -16.66 18.51 -9.59
C ASP A 299 -18.10 19.04 -9.57
N GLU A 300 -18.72 19.30 -10.73
CA GLU A 300 -20.13 19.71 -10.80
C GLU A 300 -21.08 18.54 -10.48
N LEU A 301 -20.75 17.32 -10.91
CA LEU A 301 -21.50 16.07 -10.63
C LEU A 301 -21.36 15.61 -9.17
N THR A 302 -20.20 15.79 -8.54
CA THR A 302 -20.06 15.53 -7.09
C THR A 302 -20.79 16.57 -6.25
N ASN A 303 -20.79 17.85 -6.67
CA ASN A 303 -21.56 18.89 -5.99
C ASN A 303 -23.08 18.77 -6.23
N THR A 304 -23.54 18.30 -7.40
CA THR A 304 -24.97 18.03 -7.63
C THR A 304 -25.44 16.74 -6.96
N ALA A 305 -24.62 15.69 -6.91
CA ALA A 305 -24.93 14.48 -6.13
C ALA A 305 -25.03 14.77 -4.62
N GLN A 306 -24.16 15.63 -4.07
CA GLN A 306 -24.27 16.09 -2.67
C GLN A 306 -25.48 17.00 -2.42
N ALA A 307 -25.90 17.80 -3.41
CA ALA A 307 -27.10 18.63 -3.31
C ALA A 307 -28.39 17.80 -3.40
N ASP A 308 -28.43 16.77 -4.25
CA ASP A 308 -29.57 15.85 -4.37
C ASP A 308 -29.68 14.88 -3.17
N GLU A 309 -28.55 14.46 -2.58
CA GLU A 309 -28.56 13.73 -1.30
C GLU A 309 -29.06 14.59 -0.13
N GLN A 310 -28.77 15.90 -0.11
CA GLN A 310 -29.34 16.81 0.88
C GLN A 310 -30.84 17.04 0.68
N HIS A 311 -31.33 17.05 -0.56
CA HIS A 311 -32.76 17.25 -0.84
C HIS A 311 -33.60 15.97 -0.62
N GLY A 312 -33.01 14.79 -0.85
CA GLY A 312 -33.62 13.51 -0.47
C GLY A 312 -33.75 13.33 1.05
N HIS A 313 -32.77 13.84 1.81
CA HIS A 313 -32.78 13.72 3.27
C HIS A 313 -33.82 14.63 3.96
N GLU A 314 -34.25 15.73 3.33
CA GLU A 314 -35.31 16.61 3.86
C GLU A 314 -36.72 16.04 3.66
N GLN A 315 -36.98 15.29 2.59
CA GLN A 315 -38.30 14.66 2.36
C GLN A 315 -38.52 13.39 3.21
N GLU A 316 -37.46 12.69 3.62
CA GLU A 316 -37.58 11.48 4.46
C GLU A 316 -37.71 11.81 5.97
N VAL A 317 -37.44 13.07 6.37
CA VAL A 317 -37.51 13.55 7.76
C VAL A 317 -38.94 13.91 8.22
N GLU A 318 -39.91 14.05 7.31
CA GLU A 318 -41.33 14.21 7.69
C GLU A 318 -42.06 12.88 7.93
N GLY A 319 -41.66 11.79 7.28
CA GLY A 319 -42.25 10.46 7.48
C GLY A 319 -41.83 9.74 8.77
N THR A 320 -40.64 10.04 9.32
CA THR A 320 -40.07 9.33 10.47
C THR A 320 -40.33 9.97 11.85
N LYS A 321 -41.11 11.06 11.92
CA LYS A 321 -41.44 11.73 13.19
C LYS A 321 -42.39 10.92 14.08
N HIS A 322 -43.19 10.00 13.53
CA HIS A 322 -44.13 9.19 14.32
C HIS A 322 -43.47 7.97 15.02
N THR A 323 -42.37 7.43 14.49
CA THR A 323 -41.70 6.23 15.05
C THR A 323 -40.62 6.59 16.08
N LYS A 324 -40.06 7.81 16.04
CA LYS A 324 -39.01 8.26 16.97
C LYS A 324 -39.52 8.58 18.38
N GLN A 325 -40.81 8.79 18.58
CA GLN A 325 -41.38 9.07 19.91
C GLN A 325 -41.50 7.82 20.80
N HIS A 326 -41.62 6.62 20.21
CA HIS A 326 -41.72 5.36 20.96
C HIS A 326 -40.34 4.80 21.38
N ASN A 327 -39.28 5.10 20.62
CA ASN A 327 -37.92 4.63 20.92
C ASN A 327 -37.11 5.57 21.85
N SER A 328 -37.52 6.84 22.01
CA SER A 328 -36.84 7.78 22.92
C SER A 328 -37.09 7.47 24.40
N GLN A 329 -38.26 6.92 24.75
CA GLN A 329 -38.57 6.48 26.11
C GLN A 329 -37.77 5.23 26.53
N ARG A 330 -37.41 4.37 25.57
CA ARG A 330 -36.63 3.15 25.85
C ARG A 330 -35.12 3.43 25.99
N ARG A 331 -34.60 4.50 25.36
CA ARG A 331 -33.20 4.94 25.45
C ARG A 331 -32.86 5.74 26.71
N GLN A 332 -33.83 6.40 27.35
CA GLN A 332 -33.57 7.17 28.58
C GLN A 332 -33.29 6.30 29.81
N HIS A 333 -33.66 5.01 29.79
CA HIS A 333 -33.37 4.10 30.91
C HIS A 333 -31.95 3.49 30.88
N PHE A 334 -31.26 3.50 29.74
CA PHE A 334 -29.93 2.87 29.59
C PHE A 334 -28.75 3.85 29.71
N THR A 335 -28.96 5.15 29.57
CA THR A 335 -27.88 6.17 29.54
C THR A 335 -27.57 6.82 30.89
N ARG A 336 -28.14 6.34 32.00
CA ARG A 336 -27.84 6.88 33.34
C ARG A 336 -26.66 6.21 34.05
N HIS A 337 -26.10 5.12 33.50
CA HIS A 337 -24.90 4.49 34.04
C HIS A 337 -23.79 4.42 32.98
N LYS A 338 -22.88 5.39 33.04
CA LYS A 338 -21.45 5.36 32.64
C LYS A 338 -21.05 6.70 32.04
N LYS A 339 -20.73 7.62 32.95
CA LYS A 339 -19.88 8.77 32.68
C LYS A 339 -18.58 8.48 33.43
N GLY A 340 -17.54 8.05 32.71
CA GLY A 340 -16.26 7.71 33.32
C GLY A 340 -15.31 7.07 32.31
N ASP A 341 -14.33 7.88 31.92
CA ASP A 341 -13.07 7.58 31.23
C ASP A 341 -13.06 7.21 29.73
N ALA A 342 -12.28 8.04 29.02
CA ALA A 342 -11.95 7.93 27.61
C ALA A 342 -10.63 7.18 27.48
N ARG A 343 -10.63 5.92 27.03
CA ARG A 343 -9.44 5.20 26.53
C ARG A 343 -9.72 3.81 25.96
N GLU A 344 -10.57 3.66 24.96
CA GLU A 344 -10.62 2.41 24.19
C GLU A 344 -10.77 2.71 22.69
N SER A 345 -9.62 2.73 22.00
CA SER A 345 -9.57 2.55 20.54
C SER A 345 -9.67 1.04 20.27
N PRO A 346 -10.50 0.58 19.31
CA PRO A 346 -10.67 -0.85 19.00
C PRO A 346 -9.36 -1.59 18.66
N ASP A 347 -8.33 -0.88 18.18
CA ASP A 347 -7.05 -1.48 17.78
C ASP A 347 -6.18 -1.99 18.94
N LEU A 348 -6.49 -1.63 20.18
CA LEU A 348 -5.73 -2.06 21.37
C LEU A 348 -6.11 -3.47 21.85
N LEU A 349 -7.21 -4.03 21.35
CA LEU A 349 -7.64 -5.39 21.70
C LEU A 349 -6.88 -6.48 20.93
N MET A 350 -6.16 -6.14 19.85
CA MET A 350 -5.37 -7.09 19.06
C MET A 350 -3.93 -7.28 19.56
N VAL A 351 -3.39 -6.34 20.34
CA VAL A 351 -2.00 -6.37 20.84
C VAL A 351 -1.68 -7.57 21.75
N PRO A 352 -2.59 -8.07 22.61
CA PRO A 352 -2.31 -9.22 23.47
C PRO A 352 -2.08 -10.52 22.69
N TYR A 353 -2.60 -10.64 21.47
CA TYR A 353 -2.56 -11.88 20.69
C TYR A 353 -1.20 -12.15 20.02
N MET A 354 -0.32 -11.15 19.90
CA MET A 354 1.01 -11.33 19.30
C MET A 354 1.97 -12.17 20.16
N TYR A 355 1.69 -12.32 21.47
CA TYR A 355 2.52 -13.09 22.40
C TYR A 355 1.89 -14.44 22.79
N VAL A 356 0.75 -14.78 22.21
CA VAL A 356 0.07 -16.06 22.47
C VAL A 356 0.75 -17.13 21.61
N PRO A 357 1.21 -18.26 22.21
CA PRO A 357 1.80 -19.37 21.46
C PRO A 357 0.92 -19.86 20.29
N LYS A 358 1.55 -20.27 19.19
CA LYS A 358 0.86 -20.66 17.93
C LYS A 358 -0.19 -21.75 18.16
N ASP A 359 0.08 -22.72 19.02
CA ASP A 359 -0.85 -23.80 19.40
C ASP A 359 -2.11 -23.29 20.11
N VAL A 360 -1.98 -22.28 20.97
CA VAL A 360 -3.11 -21.67 21.67
C VAL A 360 -3.98 -20.86 20.68
N MET A 361 -3.36 -20.14 19.75
CA MET A 361 -4.08 -19.41 18.69
C MET A 361 -4.84 -20.34 17.75
N THR A 362 -4.22 -21.45 17.34
CA THR A 362 -4.88 -22.47 16.48
C THR A 362 -6.10 -23.05 17.18
N LYS A 363 -5.96 -23.45 18.45
CA LYS A 363 -7.09 -23.98 19.24
C LYS A 363 -8.22 -22.98 19.39
N TYR A 364 -7.90 -21.71 19.65
CA TYR A 364 -8.90 -20.65 19.76
C TYR A 364 -9.64 -20.42 18.43
N ALA A 365 -8.93 -20.44 17.30
CA ALA A 365 -9.52 -20.32 15.98
C ALA A 365 -10.43 -21.51 15.62
N GLU A 366 -10.08 -22.73 16.05
CA GLU A 366 -10.95 -23.91 15.93
C GLU A 366 -12.22 -23.76 16.77
N GLU A 367 -12.12 -23.36 18.04
CA GLU A 367 -13.27 -23.17 18.94
C GLU A 367 -14.23 -22.07 18.42
N CYS A 368 -13.68 -20.99 17.86
CA CYS A 368 -14.47 -19.94 17.22
C CYS A 368 -15.21 -20.45 15.98
N ARG A 369 -14.58 -21.28 15.15
CA ARG A 369 -15.22 -21.91 13.98
C ARG A 369 -16.33 -22.87 14.38
N GLU A 370 -16.10 -23.72 15.39
CA GLU A 370 -17.12 -24.62 15.92
C GLU A 370 -18.32 -23.85 16.49
N THR A 371 -18.06 -22.79 17.26
CA THR A 371 -19.13 -21.94 17.82
C THR A 371 -19.95 -21.25 16.73
N ALA A 372 -19.31 -20.78 15.66
CA ALA A 372 -19.99 -20.18 14.52
C ALA A 372 -20.87 -21.21 13.78
N ALA A 373 -20.34 -22.39 13.50
CA ALA A 373 -21.07 -23.49 12.87
C ALA A 373 -22.27 -23.93 13.72
N GLN A 374 -22.12 -24.01 15.04
CA GLN A 374 -23.21 -24.33 15.97
C GLN A 374 -24.34 -23.29 15.89
N ARG A 375 -24.00 -21.99 15.88
CA ARG A 375 -25.00 -20.91 15.75
C ARG A 375 -25.71 -20.93 14.40
N GLU A 376 -24.99 -21.24 13.32
CA GLU A 376 -25.59 -21.37 12.00
C GLU A 376 -26.56 -22.55 11.94
N HIS A 377 -26.18 -23.70 12.52
CA HIS A 377 -27.05 -24.86 12.65
C HIS A 377 -28.33 -24.54 13.43
N GLU A 378 -28.20 -23.91 14.61
CA GLU A 378 -29.35 -23.47 15.42
C GLU A 378 -30.26 -22.49 14.66
N ALA A 379 -29.68 -21.56 13.89
CA ALA A 379 -30.44 -20.62 13.06
C ALA A 379 -31.20 -21.33 11.91
N LEU A 380 -30.60 -22.35 11.31
CA LEU A 380 -31.24 -23.17 10.27
C LEU A 380 -32.37 -24.03 10.87
N GLU A 381 -32.16 -24.66 12.02
CA GLU A 381 -33.20 -25.42 12.72
C GLU A 381 -34.39 -24.54 13.10
N ALA A 382 -34.14 -23.31 13.56
CA ALA A 382 -35.18 -22.34 13.86
C ALA A 382 -36.00 -21.97 12.61
N LYS A 383 -35.34 -21.76 11.46
CA LYS A 383 -36.01 -21.50 10.18
C LYS A 383 -36.84 -22.70 9.70
N VAL A 384 -36.32 -23.92 9.79
CA VAL A 384 -37.03 -25.14 9.42
C VAL A 384 -38.25 -25.35 10.31
N SER A 385 -38.13 -25.08 11.61
CA SER A 385 -39.24 -25.19 12.56
C SER A 385 -40.35 -24.19 12.23
N ALA A 386 -39.99 -22.92 11.99
CA ALA A 386 -40.94 -21.89 11.58
C ALA A 386 -41.68 -22.25 10.27
N TRP A 387 -40.98 -22.86 9.31
CA TRP A 387 -41.60 -23.31 8.06
C TRP A 387 -42.57 -24.48 8.25
N ARG A 388 -42.27 -25.43 9.15
CA ARG A 388 -43.20 -26.53 9.47
C ARG A 388 -44.49 -26.03 10.09
N ASP A 389 -44.40 -25.04 10.98
CA ASP A 389 -45.57 -24.49 11.66
C ASP A 389 -46.50 -23.75 10.68
N ASP A 390 -45.92 -23.08 9.66
CA ASP A 390 -46.66 -22.37 8.61
C ASP A 390 -47.38 -23.31 7.63
N VAL A 391 -46.83 -24.51 7.38
CA VAL A 391 -47.44 -25.53 6.49
C VAL A 391 -48.55 -26.33 7.20
N CYS A 392 -48.51 -26.41 8.53
CA CYS A 392 -49.51 -27.13 9.33
C CYS A 392 -50.66 -26.24 9.84
N SER A 393 -50.62 -24.93 9.57
CA SER A 393 -51.67 -23.94 9.87
C SER A 393 -52.58 -23.74 8.66
#